data_AF-A0A0D6L9J5-F1
#
_entry.id   AF-A0A0D6L9J5-F1
#
_cell.length_a   1.000
_cell.length_b   1.000
_cell.length_c   1.000
_cell.angle_alpha   90.00
_cell.angle_beta   90.00
_cell.angle_gamma   90.00
#
_symmetry.space_group_name_H-M   'P 1'
#
loop_
_entity.id
_entity.type
_entity.pdbx_description
1 polymer ?
#
loop_
_entity_poly.entity_id
_entity_poly.type
_entity_poly.pdbx_seq_one_letter_code
_entity_poly.pdbx_strand_id
1 'polypeptide(L)'
;MTILTQEKRLRVIKPPVRLALIRHEWDVQQRPDYGRTNSHAVDMGPATLVFTVFCSAKIAFTPQQDDIRTGYTPYGSRSRSEIAIYNEYFSANRDPIMVFAFVVAKDGGSMARLEHMRETVRQLDYAGTNVTHRGKSFYTLCTDFCLINEPVRQFYNGLVMNSNSSDFDQPISLTFPIMDVLGKDLDLSPYFFGVETNATDHSVKFLKVVGIQFRANLPDNWDKYDLQNYERRMTAYFQKEMQSDLLNIYAFSLTYTSDEIVRTGLTIFPFLAVGFTIMSIFSVATVFYSSMRMGQHPLLHLQNLYAISMSYQESKPDLGKKCMNPFGFYKNAINDDCIDQKDGMESIGRIEGGFEA
;
A
#
# COMPACT_ATOMS: atom_id res chain seq x y z
N MET A 1 -30.49 13.70 -31.79
CA MET A 1 -31.63 12.89 -32.28
C MET A 1 -31.06 11.87 -33.27
N THR A 2 -31.42 10.61 -33.05
CA THR A 2 -31.29 9.46 -33.98
C THR A 2 -29.93 8.78 -34.15
N ILE A 3 -29.88 7.60 -33.53
CA ILE A 3 -28.91 6.51 -33.64
C ILE A 3 -29.13 5.78 -34.97
N LEU A 4 -28.06 5.44 -35.69
CA LEU A 4 -28.12 4.55 -36.85
C LEU A 4 -27.98 3.09 -36.41
N THR A 5 -29.02 2.34 -36.78
CA THR A 5 -29.26 0.91 -36.63
C THR A 5 -28.43 0.07 -37.60
N GLN A 6 -27.96 -1.09 -37.15
CA GLN A 6 -27.74 -2.24 -38.02
C GLN A 6 -28.43 -3.47 -37.45
N GLU A 7 -29.21 -4.08 -38.34
CA GLU A 7 -30.23 -5.10 -38.13
C GLU A 7 -29.61 -6.47 -38.49
N LYS A 8 -29.77 -7.47 -37.63
CA LYS A 8 -29.67 -8.88 -38.05
C LYS A 8 -30.71 -9.73 -37.33
N ARG A 9 -31.79 -10.00 -38.07
CA ARG A 9 -32.80 -11.04 -37.80
C ARG A 9 -32.15 -12.42 -37.78
N LEU A 10 -32.52 -13.25 -36.80
CA LEU A 10 -32.49 -14.70 -36.93
C LEU A 10 -33.83 -15.28 -36.46
N ARG A 11 -34.42 -16.08 -37.36
CA ARG A 11 -35.77 -16.64 -37.30
C ARG A 11 -35.88 -17.69 -36.20
N VAL A 12 -37.00 -17.63 -35.50
CA VAL A 12 -37.52 -18.67 -34.60
C VAL A 12 -37.97 -19.88 -35.43
N ILE A 13 -37.39 -21.04 -35.17
CA ILE A 13 -37.90 -22.34 -35.62
C ILE A 13 -38.14 -23.18 -34.36
N LYS A 14 -39.41 -23.53 -34.11
CA LYS A 14 -39.83 -24.49 -33.07
C LYS A 14 -39.45 -25.92 -33.49
N PRO A 15 -39.03 -26.78 -32.55
CA PRO A 15 -39.27 -28.21 -32.64
C PRO A 15 -40.29 -28.70 -31.59
N PRO A 16 -40.89 -29.89 -31.80
CA PRO A 16 -42.07 -30.33 -31.08
C PRO A 16 -41.76 -31.01 -29.74
N VAL A 17 -42.75 -30.94 -28.87
CA VAL A 17 -42.86 -31.66 -27.60
C VAL A 17 -42.90 -33.17 -27.88
N ARG A 18 -41.99 -33.93 -27.26
CA ARG A 18 -42.20 -35.34 -26.94
C ARG A 18 -41.67 -35.59 -25.53
N LEU A 19 -42.60 -35.84 -24.60
CA LEU A 19 -42.30 -36.40 -23.29
C LEU A 19 -41.58 -37.73 -23.47
N ALA A 20 -40.38 -37.84 -22.93
CA ALA A 20 -39.76 -39.10 -22.55
C ALA A 20 -39.34 -38.97 -21.09
N LEU A 21 -40.13 -39.61 -20.22
CA LEU A 21 -39.78 -39.92 -18.83
C LEU A 21 -38.52 -40.79 -18.86
N ILE A 22 -37.38 -40.24 -18.48
CA ILE A 22 -36.20 -41.00 -18.09
C ILE A 22 -35.91 -40.66 -16.64
N ARG A 23 -36.47 -41.48 -15.75
CA ARG A 23 -36.07 -41.59 -14.35
C ARG A 23 -34.68 -42.23 -14.36
N HIS A 24 -33.64 -41.41 -14.25
CA HIS A 24 -32.31 -41.91 -13.91
C HIS A 24 -32.19 -41.96 -12.39
N GLU A 25 -32.27 -43.18 -11.86
CA GLU A 25 -31.71 -43.55 -10.56
C GLU A 25 -30.26 -43.07 -10.48
N TRP A 26 -30.01 -42.07 -9.62
CA TRP A 26 -28.70 -41.84 -9.04
C TRP A 26 -28.67 -42.61 -7.73
N ASP A 27 -28.49 -43.92 -7.88
CA ASP A 27 -28.23 -44.79 -6.76
C ASP A 27 -26.82 -44.52 -6.23
N VAL A 28 -26.75 -44.55 -4.91
CA VAL A 28 -25.61 -44.20 -4.08
C VAL A 28 -24.47 -45.18 -4.33
N GLN A 29 -23.32 -44.70 -4.79
CA GLN A 29 -22.05 -45.44 -4.67
C GLN A 29 -20.88 -44.47 -4.45
N GLN A 30 -20.92 -43.73 -3.34
CA GLN A 30 -19.70 -43.18 -2.72
C GLN A 30 -19.29 -44.09 -1.56
N ARG A 31 -18.43 -45.07 -1.82
CA ARG A 31 -17.58 -45.64 -0.77
C ARG A 31 -16.34 -44.75 -0.64
N PRO A 32 -15.99 -44.27 0.56
CA PRO A 32 -14.68 -43.68 0.78
C PRO A 32 -13.67 -44.82 0.99
N ASP A 33 -12.70 -44.95 0.08
CA ASP A 33 -11.46 -45.70 0.35
C ASP A 33 -10.60 -44.85 1.30
N TYR A 34 -10.99 -44.84 2.58
CA TYR A 34 -10.25 -44.23 3.67
C TYR A 34 -9.28 -45.29 4.22
N GLY A 35 -8.05 -45.36 3.69
CA GLY A 35 -7.15 -46.40 4.18
C GLY A 35 -5.67 -46.35 3.83
N ARG A 36 -5.20 -45.55 2.86
CA ARG A 36 -3.76 -45.64 2.48
C ARG A 36 -3.08 -44.35 2.00
N THR A 37 -3.59 -43.17 2.32
CA THR A 37 -2.92 -41.89 2.01
C THR A 37 -2.74 -40.95 3.21
N ASN A 38 -3.11 -41.39 4.43
CA ASN A 38 -3.27 -40.49 5.58
C ASN A 38 -2.02 -40.31 6.47
N SER A 39 -0.96 -41.11 6.33
CA SER A 39 0.24 -40.92 7.16
C SER A 39 1.08 -39.71 6.73
N HIS A 40 1.29 -39.53 5.42
CA HIS A 40 2.06 -38.39 4.89
C HIS A 40 1.30 -37.07 4.90
N ALA A 41 -0.04 -37.10 4.93
CA ALA A 41 -0.87 -35.89 4.90
C ALA A 41 -0.84 -35.11 6.21
N VAL A 42 -0.74 -35.81 7.35
CA VAL A 42 -0.71 -35.18 8.68
C VAL A 42 0.65 -34.52 8.95
N ASP A 43 1.74 -35.12 8.47
CA ASP A 43 3.10 -34.57 8.63
C ASP A 43 3.41 -33.42 7.64
N MET A 44 2.74 -33.39 6.48
CA MET A 44 2.96 -32.37 5.45
C MET A 44 2.31 -31.01 5.79
N GLY A 45 1.24 -31.01 6.60
CA GLY A 45 0.56 -29.78 7.04
C GLY A 45 1.48 -28.81 7.82
N PRO A 46 2.09 -29.24 8.94
CA PRO A 46 2.99 -28.41 9.72
C PRO A 46 4.20 -27.90 8.91
N ALA A 47 4.77 -28.76 8.06
CA ALA A 47 5.94 -28.42 7.24
C ALA A 47 5.65 -27.26 6.26
N THR A 48 4.46 -27.26 5.63
CA THR A 48 4.07 -26.19 4.69
C THR A 48 3.79 -24.86 5.40
N LEU A 49 3.26 -24.89 6.63
CA LEU A 49 3.06 -23.68 7.45
C LEU A 49 4.39 -23.05 7.85
N VAL A 50 5.36 -23.86 8.32
CA VAL A 50 6.70 -23.38 8.68
C VAL A 50 7.39 -22.76 7.47
N PHE A 51 7.30 -23.40 6.29
CA PHE A 51 7.85 -22.86 5.05
C PHE A 51 7.20 -21.52 4.64
N THR A 52 5.87 -21.42 4.77
CA THR A 52 5.14 -20.18 4.46
C THR A 52 5.56 -19.04 5.38
N VAL A 53 5.64 -19.29 6.69
CA VAL A 53 6.10 -18.29 7.67
C VAL A 53 7.53 -17.84 7.38
N PHE A 54 8.41 -18.78 7.02
CA PHE A 54 9.79 -18.46 6.64
C PHE A 54 9.85 -17.55 5.40
N CYS A 55 9.08 -17.84 4.35
CA CYS A 55 9.03 -16.99 3.16
C CYS A 55 8.40 -15.61 3.47
N SER A 56 7.37 -15.55 4.30
CA SER A 56 6.72 -14.29 4.69
C SER A 56 7.61 -13.41 5.57
N ALA A 57 8.50 -13.98 6.38
CA ALA A 57 9.40 -13.21 7.24
C ALA A 57 10.27 -12.22 6.45
N LYS A 58 10.67 -12.56 5.22
CA LYS A 58 11.45 -11.67 4.35
C LYS A 58 10.71 -10.39 3.96
N ILE A 59 9.38 -10.42 3.89
CA ILE A 59 8.56 -9.26 3.53
C ILE A 59 8.73 -8.16 4.58
N ALA A 60 8.79 -8.52 5.88
CA ALA A 60 8.92 -7.55 6.97
C ALA A 60 10.26 -6.81 6.99
N PHE A 61 11.32 -7.39 6.41
CA PHE A 61 12.67 -6.79 6.37
C PHE A 61 12.98 -6.08 5.04
N THR A 62 12.05 -6.08 4.09
CA THR A 62 12.27 -5.46 2.78
C THR A 62 11.97 -3.95 2.87
N PRO A 63 12.93 -3.06 2.60
CA PRO A 63 12.66 -1.63 2.63
C PRO A 63 11.67 -1.25 1.52
N GLN A 64 10.65 -0.47 1.87
CA GLN A 64 9.72 0.06 0.87
C GLN A 64 10.34 1.28 0.20
N GLN A 65 10.73 1.12 -1.06
CA GLN A 65 11.23 2.19 -1.91
C GLN A 65 10.58 2.04 -3.27
N ASP A 66 10.20 3.16 -3.86
CA ASP A 66 9.69 3.21 -5.22
C ASP A 66 10.73 3.86 -6.15
N ASP A 67 10.82 3.35 -7.37
CA ASP A 67 11.67 3.92 -8.42
C ASP A 67 10.78 4.34 -9.59
N ILE A 68 10.31 5.58 -9.53
CA ILE A 68 9.40 6.11 -10.55
C ILE A 68 10.05 6.26 -11.93
N ARG A 69 11.40 6.32 -12.01
CA ARG A 69 12.12 6.54 -13.27
C ARG A 69 12.13 5.27 -14.12
N THR A 70 12.44 4.12 -13.50
CA THR A 70 12.67 2.86 -14.22
C THR A 70 11.62 1.79 -13.91
N GLY A 71 10.95 1.87 -12.75
CA GLY A 71 10.01 0.87 -12.28
C GLY A 71 8.77 0.70 -13.16
N TYR A 72 8.35 1.76 -13.86
CA TYR A 72 7.15 1.75 -14.71
C TYR A 72 7.41 1.52 -16.19
N THR A 73 8.66 1.24 -16.58
CA THR A 73 9.06 1.03 -17.98
C THR A 73 9.53 -0.41 -18.21
N PRO A 74 9.01 -1.15 -19.22
CA PRO A 74 9.42 -2.53 -19.52
C PRO A 74 10.93 -2.69 -19.76
N TYR A 75 11.51 -3.82 -19.33
CA TYR A 75 12.96 -4.08 -19.39
C TYR A 75 13.57 -4.08 -20.81
N GLY A 76 12.77 -4.30 -21.86
CA GLY A 76 13.20 -4.29 -23.25
C GLY A 76 12.65 -3.12 -24.09
N SER A 77 12.20 -2.04 -23.45
CA SER A 77 11.64 -0.90 -24.20
C SER A 77 12.74 -0.15 -24.96
N ARG A 78 12.38 0.38 -26.13
CA ARG A 78 13.26 1.25 -26.93
C ARG A 78 13.71 2.50 -26.16
N SER A 79 12.85 3.04 -25.29
CA SER A 79 13.20 4.18 -24.43
C SER A 79 14.39 3.89 -23.50
N ARG A 80 14.58 2.64 -23.06
CA ARG A 80 15.75 2.25 -22.24
C ARG A 80 17.05 2.25 -23.02
N SER A 81 17.03 1.82 -24.28
CA SER A 81 18.21 1.93 -25.15
C SER A 81 18.53 3.39 -25.49
N GLU A 82 17.52 4.22 -25.73
CA GLU A 82 17.72 5.65 -26.06
C GLU A 82 18.29 6.42 -24.87
N ILE A 83 17.79 6.19 -23.65
CA ILE A 83 18.33 6.85 -22.45
C ILE A 83 19.75 6.36 -22.12
N ALA A 84 20.09 5.09 -22.41
CA ALA A 84 21.44 4.58 -22.23
C ALA A 84 22.43 5.28 -23.18
N ILE A 85 22.07 5.42 -24.46
CA ILE A 85 22.88 6.14 -25.46
C ILE A 85 22.99 7.63 -25.08
N TYR A 86 21.89 8.25 -24.62
CA TYR A 86 21.90 9.64 -24.15
C TYR A 86 22.87 9.83 -22.97
N ASN A 87 22.79 8.95 -21.96
CA ASN A 87 23.66 9.04 -20.78
C ASN A 87 25.14 8.83 -21.15
N GLU A 88 25.43 7.92 -22.07
CA GLU A 88 26.79 7.70 -22.60
C GLU A 88 27.32 8.93 -23.32
N TYR A 89 26.53 9.54 -24.20
CA TYR A 89 26.93 10.72 -24.98
C TYR A 89 27.18 11.94 -24.08
N PHE A 90 26.29 12.21 -23.13
CA PHE A 90 26.39 13.37 -22.24
C PHE A 90 27.26 13.12 -21.01
N SER A 91 27.88 11.93 -20.88
CA SER A 91 28.55 11.47 -19.64
C SER A 91 27.66 11.64 -18.39
N ALA A 92 26.35 11.69 -18.60
CA ALA A 92 25.33 11.90 -17.59
C ALA A 92 24.87 10.52 -17.08
N ASN A 93 25.79 9.77 -16.48
CA ASN A 93 25.48 8.45 -15.94
C ASN A 93 24.62 8.51 -14.67
N ARG A 94 24.28 9.71 -14.18
CA ARG A 94 23.56 9.92 -12.93
C ARG A 94 22.43 10.92 -13.11
N ASP A 95 21.42 10.75 -12.28
CA ASP A 95 20.25 11.62 -12.26
C ASP A 95 20.64 13.03 -11.77
N PRO A 96 20.27 14.09 -12.52
CA PRO A 96 20.48 15.45 -12.05
C PRO A 96 19.51 15.77 -10.91
N ILE A 97 19.90 16.75 -10.09
CA ILE A 97 19.01 17.37 -9.11
C ILE A 97 17.93 18.13 -9.86
N MET A 98 16.66 17.86 -9.57
CA MET A 98 15.53 18.55 -10.20
C MET A 98 14.42 18.84 -9.19
N VAL A 99 14.32 20.11 -8.78
CA VAL A 99 13.24 20.59 -7.90
C VAL A 99 12.53 21.76 -8.57
N PHE A 100 11.22 21.65 -8.72
CA PHE A 100 10.35 22.71 -9.22
C PHE A 100 9.64 23.36 -8.05
N ALA A 101 9.49 24.68 -8.06
CA ALA A 101 8.73 25.43 -7.06
C ALA A 101 7.72 26.35 -7.76
N PHE A 102 6.44 26.15 -7.48
CA PHE A 102 5.35 26.97 -8.02
C PHE A 102 4.91 27.98 -6.95
N VAL A 103 5.08 29.26 -7.28
CA VAL A 103 4.81 30.38 -6.39
C VAL A 103 3.49 31.03 -6.76
N VAL A 104 2.61 31.16 -5.77
CA VAL A 104 1.27 31.74 -5.90
C VAL A 104 1.04 32.77 -4.81
N ALA A 105 0.29 33.83 -5.11
CA ALA A 105 -0.06 34.85 -4.14
C ALA A 105 -1.06 34.30 -3.11
N LYS A 106 -0.84 34.56 -1.82
CA LYS A 106 -1.72 34.10 -0.73
C LYS A 106 -3.12 34.70 -0.78
N ASP A 107 -3.21 35.94 -1.25
CA ASP A 107 -4.47 36.69 -1.39
C ASP A 107 -5.24 36.33 -2.67
N GLY A 108 -4.72 35.40 -3.50
CA GLY A 108 -5.32 35.03 -4.78
C GLY A 108 -5.19 36.11 -5.87
N GLY A 109 -4.43 37.17 -5.61
CA GLY A 109 -4.17 38.25 -6.56
C GLY A 109 -3.06 37.94 -7.57
N SER A 110 -2.59 38.98 -8.24
CA SER A 110 -1.51 38.88 -9.24
C SER A 110 -0.13 38.72 -8.57
N MET A 111 0.67 37.80 -9.07
CA MET A 111 2.09 37.65 -8.74
C MET A 111 2.98 38.73 -9.37
N ALA A 112 2.51 39.47 -10.38
CA ALA A 112 3.29 40.52 -11.06
C ALA A 112 3.50 41.79 -10.21
N ARG A 113 3.02 41.81 -8.95
CA ARG A 113 3.20 42.92 -8.02
C ARG A 113 4.63 42.95 -7.48
N LEU A 114 5.18 44.16 -7.34
CA LEU A 114 6.57 44.37 -6.88
C LEU A 114 6.89 43.66 -5.57
N GLU A 115 6.00 43.77 -4.57
CA GLU A 115 6.16 43.14 -3.26
C GLU A 115 6.22 41.61 -3.32
N HIS A 116 5.40 41.00 -4.18
CA HIS A 116 5.32 39.55 -4.34
C HIS A 116 6.54 39.03 -5.07
N MET A 117 6.96 39.71 -6.15
CA MET A 117 8.18 39.38 -6.89
C MET A 117 9.43 39.56 -6.04
N ARG A 118 9.51 40.62 -5.22
CA ARG A 118 10.60 40.85 -4.26
C ARG A 118 10.76 39.67 -3.30
N GLU A 119 9.64 39.26 -2.69
CA GLU A 119 9.64 38.13 -1.77
C GLU A 119 9.95 36.81 -2.50
N THR A 120 9.50 36.66 -3.75
CA THR A 120 9.79 35.48 -4.58
C THR A 120 11.30 35.36 -4.82
N VAL A 121 11.95 36.45 -5.22
CA VAL A 121 13.42 36.49 -5.42
C VAL A 121 14.15 36.26 -4.10
N ARG A 122 13.67 36.83 -2.98
CA ARG A 122 14.24 36.58 -1.64
C ARG A 122 14.22 35.11 -1.26
N GLN A 123 13.10 34.43 -1.50
CA GLN A 123 12.96 33.00 -1.21
C GLN A 123 13.80 32.14 -2.15
N LEU A 124 13.90 32.52 -3.43
CA LEU A 124 14.80 31.89 -4.39
C LEU A 124 16.27 31.97 -3.95
N ASP A 125 16.73 33.16 -3.55
CA ASP A 125 18.10 33.38 -3.07
C ASP A 125 18.40 32.59 -1.81
N TYR A 126 17.49 32.63 -0.84
CA TYR A 126 17.63 31.90 0.42
C TYR A 126 17.66 30.38 0.18
N ALA A 127 16.73 29.86 -0.62
CA ALA A 127 16.69 28.46 -1.01
C ALA A 127 17.99 28.00 -1.66
N GLY A 128 18.54 28.83 -2.57
CA GLY A 128 19.76 28.49 -3.29
C GLY A 128 21.03 28.53 -2.44
N THR A 129 21.05 29.33 -1.37
CA THR A 129 22.25 29.56 -0.52
C THR A 129 22.23 28.78 0.78
N ASN A 130 21.11 28.75 1.50
CA ASN A 130 21.02 28.25 2.87
C ASN A 130 20.61 26.78 2.94
N VAL A 131 19.85 26.27 1.96
CA VAL A 131 19.51 24.85 1.93
C VAL A 131 20.72 24.05 1.48
N THR A 132 21.32 23.33 2.43
CA THR A 132 22.56 22.60 2.22
C THR A 132 22.43 21.12 2.55
N HIS A 133 23.19 20.31 1.83
CA HIS A 133 23.47 18.91 2.17
C HIS A 133 24.97 18.68 2.09
N ARG A 134 25.56 18.04 3.11
CA ARG A 134 27.02 17.87 3.23
C ARG A 134 27.84 19.16 3.02
N GLY A 135 27.33 20.29 3.52
CA GLY A 135 27.99 21.60 3.41
C GLY A 135 27.97 22.22 2.01
N LYS A 136 27.24 21.65 1.04
CA LYS A 136 27.06 22.20 -0.30
C LYS A 136 25.62 22.73 -0.47
N SER A 137 25.50 23.96 -0.96
CA SER A 137 24.23 24.61 -1.36
C SER A 137 24.00 24.47 -2.87
N PHE A 138 22.80 24.82 -3.36
CA PHE A 138 22.50 24.81 -4.79
C PHE A 138 23.56 25.54 -5.63
N TYR A 139 23.93 26.76 -5.24
CA TYR A 139 24.91 27.56 -5.99
C TYR A 139 26.32 26.97 -6.00
N THR A 140 26.68 26.16 -4.99
CA THR A 140 27.96 25.44 -4.98
C THR A 140 27.93 24.12 -5.75
N LEU A 141 26.74 23.54 -5.92
CA LEU A 141 26.53 22.29 -6.66
C LEU A 141 26.33 22.54 -8.15
N CYS A 142 25.81 23.71 -8.49
CA CYS A 142 25.39 24.03 -9.83
C CYS A 142 26.59 24.23 -10.77
N THR A 143 26.69 23.35 -11.77
CA THR A 143 27.62 23.48 -12.90
C THR A 143 26.91 24.01 -14.14
N ASP A 144 25.70 23.51 -14.39
CA ASP A 144 24.86 23.86 -15.54
C ASP A 144 23.50 24.35 -15.05
N PHE A 145 22.85 25.22 -15.84
CA PHE A 145 21.51 25.77 -15.55
C PHE A 145 21.42 26.66 -14.30
N CYS A 146 22.54 27.20 -13.81
CA CYS A 146 22.54 28.06 -12.61
C CYS A 146 21.78 29.37 -12.83
N LEU A 147 21.74 29.81 -14.08
CA LEU A 147 21.05 31.00 -14.53
C LEU A 147 19.64 30.70 -15.06
N ILE A 148 19.09 29.51 -14.82
CA ILE A 148 17.77 29.14 -15.32
C ILE A 148 16.70 30.14 -14.83
N ASN A 149 16.74 30.54 -13.57
CA ASN A 149 15.77 31.48 -13.00
C ASN A 149 16.09 32.97 -13.28
N GLU A 150 17.06 33.29 -14.14
CA GLU A 150 17.40 34.68 -14.46
C GLU A 150 16.22 35.50 -15.01
N PRO A 151 15.37 34.99 -15.93
CA PRO A 151 14.23 35.76 -16.42
C PRO A 151 13.29 36.24 -15.31
N VAL A 152 13.10 35.43 -14.26
CA VAL A 152 12.31 35.80 -13.07
C VAL A 152 12.97 36.95 -12.29
N ARG A 153 14.30 36.92 -12.14
CA ARG A 153 15.07 38.00 -11.49
C ARG A 153 15.04 39.29 -12.30
N GLN A 154 15.21 39.18 -13.63
CA GLN A 154 15.22 40.34 -14.50
C GLN A 154 13.83 40.98 -14.61
N PHE A 155 12.76 40.18 -14.57
CA PHE A 155 11.40 40.72 -14.47
C PHE A 155 11.21 41.54 -13.18
N TYR A 156 11.68 41.05 -12.03
CA TYR A 156 11.68 41.82 -10.79
C TYR A 156 12.49 43.12 -10.90
N ASN A 157 13.71 43.06 -11.45
CA ASN A 157 14.55 44.24 -11.66
C ASN A 157 13.86 45.28 -12.55
N GLY A 158 13.20 44.85 -13.63
CA GLY A 158 12.43 45.74 -14.49
C GLY A 158 11.23 46.37 -13.78
N LEU A 159 10.52 45.64 -12.90
CA LEU A 159 9.46 46.21 -12.06
C LEU A 159 10.00 47.28 -11.10
N VAL A 160 11.16 47.04 -10.48
CA VAL A 160 11.82 48.02 -9.59
C VAL A 160 12.18 49.28 -10.38
N MET A 161 12.76 49.14 -11.57
CA MET A 161 13.14 50.29 -12.40
C MET A 161 11.90 51.08 -12.83
N ASN A 162 10.86 50.43 -13.33
CA ASN A 162 9.61 51.10 -13.73
C ASN A 162 8.94 51.85 -12.55
N SER A 163 9.07 51.34 -11.32
CA SER A 163 8.51 52.03 -10.14
C SER A 163 9.27 53.30 -9.72
N ASN A 164 10.58 53.37 -10.01
CA ASN A 164 11.46 54.44 -9.53
C ASN A 164 11.71 55.55 -10.56
N SER A 165 11.62 55.24 -11.86
CA SER A 165 11.85 56.21 -12.94
C SER A 165 10.57 56.48 -13.70
N SER A 166 10.01 57.67 -13.52
CA SER A 166 8.81 58.15 -14.23
C SER A 166 9.09 58.73 -15.62
N ASP A 167 10.36 58.88 -16.03
CA ASP A 167 10.71 59.88 -17.06
C ASP A 167 11.88 59.53 -18.01
N PHE A 168 12.18 58.26 -18.30
CA PHE A 168 13.14 57.95 -19.37
C PHE A 168 12.71 56.75 -20.21
N ASP A 169 12.88 56.91 -21.53
CA ASP A 169 12.83 55.91 -22.60
C ASP A 169 13.33 54.56 -22.07
N GLN A 170 12.40 53.66 -21.73
CA GLN A 170 12.71 52.54 -20.85
C GLN A 170 13.57 51.51 -21.60
N PRO A 171 14.80 51.21 -21.15
CA PRO A 171 15.63 50.17 -21.75
C PRO A 171 15.14 48.75 -21.40
N ILE A 172 13.93 48.63 -20.86
CA ILE A 172 13.34 47.39 -20.34
C ILE A 172 11.85 47.34 -20.72
N SER A 173 11.48 46.35 -21.53
CA SER A 173 10.09 46.06 -21.89
C SER A 173 9.59 44.84 -21.12
N LEU A 174 8.63 45.03 -20.22
CA LEU A 174 8.00 43.97 -19.41
C LEU A 174 6.84 43.28 -20.14
N THR A 175 7.10 42.86 -21.37
CA THR A 175 6.16 42.17 -22.26
C THR A 175 6.17 40.66 -22.05
N PHE A 176 5.07 39.99 -22.44
CA PHE A 176 4.98 38.53 -22.48
C PHE A 176 4.57 38.09 -23.90
N PRO A 177 5.14 37.01 -24.46
CA PRO A 177 5.97 35.97 -23.83
C PRO A 177 7.45 36.29 -23.64
N ILE A 178 7.97 37.25 -24.41
CA ILE A 178 9.38 37.64 -24.40
C ILE A 178 9.48 39.06 -23.82
N MET A 179 10.37 39.22 -22.84
CA MET A 179 10.74 40.52 -22.29
C MET A 179 12.09 40.95 -22.88
N ASP A 180 12.28 42.26 -23.06
CA ASP A 180 13.58 42.82 -23.44
C ASP A 180 14.19 43.52 -22.23
N VAL A 181 15.43 43.15 -21.89
CA VAL A 181 16.21 43.77 -20.82
C VAL A 181 17.58 44.12 -21.38
N LEU A 182 17.82 45.42 -21.59
CA LEU A 182 19.11 45.91 -22.11
C LEU A 182 19.47 45.34 -23.50
N GLY A 183 18.48 45.18 -24.39
CA GLY A 183 18.67 44.64 -25.74
C GLY A 183 18.85 43.12 -25.77
N LYS A 184 18.41 42.42 -24.72
CA LYS A 184 18.43 40.97 -24.64
C LYS A 184 17.01 40.45 -24.42
N ASP A 185 16.60 39.62 -25.35
CA ASP A 185 15.34 38.89 -25.29
C ASP A 185 15.42 37.75 -24.27
N LEU A 186 14.55 37.79 -23.27
CA LEU A 186 14.38 36.75 -22.26
C LEU A 186 12.99 36.15 -22.37
N ASP A 187 12.91 34.82 -22.53
CA ASP A 187 11.64 34.11 -22.59
C ASP A 187 11.07 33.86 -21.18
N LEU A 188 9.88 34.40 -20.93
CA LEU A 188 9.13 34.24 -19.68
C LEU A 188 8.17 33.05 -19.71
N SER A 189 7.90 32.48 -20.88
CA SER A 189 6.96 31.36 -21.07
C SER A 189 7.21 30.15 -20.16
N PRO A 190 8.47 29.71 -19.92
CA PRO A 190 8.71 28.54 -19.05
C PRO A 190 8.58 28.84 -17.55
N TYR A 191 8.44 30.12 -17.16
CA TYR A 191 8.34 30.54 -15.76
C TYR A 191 6.96 31.09 -15.41
N PHE A 192 6.26 31.75 -16.33
CA PHE A 192 5.02 32.47 -16.02
C PHE A 192 3.80 31.71 -16.54
N PHE A 193 2.86 31.42 -15.64
CA PHE A 193 1.64 30.67 -15.97
C PHE A 193 0.38 31.46 -15.58
N GLY A 194 -0.64 31.37 -16.44
CA GLY A 194 -1.90 32.11 -16.27
C GLY A 194 -1.68 33.62 -16.39
N VAL A 195 -0.99 34.03 -17.45
CA VAL A 195 -0.67 35.43 -17.73
C VAL A 195 -1.83 36.10 -18.47
N GLU A 196 -2.24 37.28 -18.02
CA GLU A 196 -3.10 38.18 -18.78
C GLU A 196 -2.27 39.41 -19.17
N THR A 197 -2.26 39.74 -20.46
CA THR A 197 -1.52 40.88 -21.00
C THR A 197 -2.44 42.04 -21.33
N ASN A 198 -1.88 43.25 -21.37
CA ASN A 198 -2.58 44.39 -21.91
C ASN A 198 -2.71 44.26 -23.45
N ALA A 199 -3.83 44.72 -24.01
CA ALA A 199 -4.11 44.58 -25.43
C ALA A 199 -3.28 45.53 -26.32
N THR A 200 -2.82 46.66 -25.77
CA THR A 200 -2.06 47.66 -26.51
C THR A 200 -0.55 47.39 -26.47
N ASP A 201 -0.03 47.17 -25.26
CA ASP A 201 1.42 47.18 -25.01
C ASP A 201 1.98 45.79 -24.74
N HIS A 202 1.11 44.76 -24.72
CA HIS A 202 1.46 43.37 -24.36
C HIS A 202 2.16 43.21 -23.01
N SER A 203 2.08 44.23 -22.15
CA SER A 203 2.65 44.21 -20.80
C SER A 203 1.88 43.25 -19.89
N VAL A 204 2.59 42.64 -18.93
CA VAL A 204 1.99 41.70 -17.97
C VAL A 204 1.07 42.45 -17.00
N LYS A 205 -0.25 42.26 -17.15
CA LYS A 205 -1.27 42.85 -16.26
C LYS A 205 -1.55 41.94 -15.06
N PHE A 206 -1.74 40.65 -15.33
CA PHE A 206 -2.03 39.65 -14.30
C PHE A 206 -1.12 38.43 -14.49
N LEU A 207 -0.64 37.88 -13.39
CA LEU A 207 0.19 36.68 -13.36
C LEU A 207 -0.30 35.77 -12.26
N LYS A 208 -0.72 34.55 -12.59
CA LYS A 208 -1.29 33.62 -11.61
C LYS A 208 -0.22 32.84 -10.84
N VAL A 209 0.76 32.29 -11.55
CA VAL A 209 1.78 31.41 -10.96
C VAL A 209 3.14 31.73 -11.57
N VAL A 210 4.17 31.76 -10.71
CA VAL A 210 5.58 31.82 -11.11
C VAL A 210 6.23 30.47 -10.81
N GLY A 211 6.72 29.79 -11.83
CA GLY A 211 7.54 28.59 -11.72
C GLY A 211 9.01 28.97 -11.53
N ILE A 212 9.66 28.30 -10.60
CA ILE A 212 11.09 28.40 -10.31
C ILE A 212 11.67 26.99 -10.39
N GLN A 213 12.89 26.86 -10.90
CA GLN A 213 13.52 25.56 -11.13
C GLN A 213 14.92 25.52 -10.51
N PHE A 214 15.19 24.49 -9.72
CA PHE A 214 16.52 24.17 -9.24
C PHE A 214 17.00 22.94 -10.00
N ARG A 215 17.86 23.17 -10.99
CA ARG A 215 18.47 22.12 -11.80
C ARG A 215 19.99 22.18 -11.66
N ALA A 216 20.60 21.08 -11.27
CA ALA A 216 22.05 20.95 -11.16
C ALA A 216 22.50 19.51 -11.43
N ASN A 217 23.73 19.34 -11.91
CA ASN A 217 24.30 18.00 -12.03
C ASN A 217 24.66 17.44 -10.64
N LEU A 218 24.59 16.12 -10.52
CA LEU A 218 24.99 15.44 -9.29
C LEU A 218 26.52 15.43 -9.17
N PRO A 219 27.09 15.89 -8.03
CA PRO A 219 28.54 15.83 -7.82
C PRO A 219 29.08 14.40 -7.80
N ASP A 220 30.34 14.24 -8.18
CA ASP A 220 31.04 12.94 -8.19
C ASP A 220 31.02 12.21 -6.85
N ASN A 221 31.06 12.95 -5.75
CA ASN A 221 31.12 12.39 -4.40
C ASN A 221 29.76 12.06 -3.77
N TRP A 222 28.66 12.16 -4.51
CA TRP A 222 27.29 11.93 -4.02
C TRP A 222 26.68 10.66 -4.61
N ASP A 223 25.95 9.93 -3.76
CA ASP A 223 25.17 8.76 -4.13
C ASP A 223 23.69 9.13 -4.36
N LYS A 224 22.87 8.21 -4.89
CA LYS A 224 21.43 8.36 -5.07
C LYS A 224 20.72 8.80 -3.78
N TYR A 225 21.14 8.28 -2.62
CA TYR A 225 20.57 8.67 -1.33
C TYR A 225 20.90 10.12 -0.94
N ASP A 226 22.07 10.63 -1.32
CA ASP A 226 22.43 12.03 -1.06
C ASP A 226 21.61 12.98 -1.93
N LEU A 227 21.42 12.63 -3.21
CA LEU A 227 20.50 13.31 -4.12
C LEU A 227 19.10 13.40 -3.51
N GLN A 228 18.54 12.25 -3.15
CA GLN A 228 17.19 12.18 -2.57
C GLN A 228 17.08 13.00 -1.27
N ASN A 229 18.09 12.93 -0.40
CA ASN A 229 18.10 13.72 0.84
C ASN A 229 18.17 15.23 0.57
N TYR A 230 18.95 15.66 -0.42
CA TYR A 230 18.98 17.05 -0.83
C TYR A 230 17.63 17.52 -1.39
N GLU A 231 17.01 16.76 -2.31
CA GLU A 231 15.70 17.09 -2.86
C GLU A 231 14.60 17.11 -1.77
N ARG A 232 14.63 16.19 -0.81
CA ARG A 232 13.73 16.19 0.36
C ARG A 232 13.93 17.42 1.23
N ARG A 233 15.18 17.85 1.50
CA ARG A 233 15.46 19.07 2.26
C ARG A 233 14.95 20.32 1.54
N MET A 234 15.19 20.40 0.23
CA MET A 234 14.74 21.52 -0.59
C MET A 234 13.21 21.62 -0.62
N THR A 235 12.52 20.50 -0.82
CA THR A 235 11.05 20.46 -0.81
C THR A 235 10.48 20.71 0.60
N ALA A 236 11.09 20.14 1.64
CA ALA A 236 10.69 20.38 3.03
C ALA A 236 10.84 21.85 3.45
N TYR A 237 11.90 22.53 2.99
CA TYR A 237 12.07 23.96 3.24
C TYR A 237 10.85 24.75 2.74
N PHE A 238 10.49 24.60 1.46
CA PHE A 238 9.37 25.35 0.88
C PHE A 238 8.00 24.98 1.48
N GLN A 239 7.79 23.72 1.87
CA GLN A 239 6.49 23.26 2.35
C GLN A 239 6.29 23.46 3.86
N LYS A 240 7.35 23.39 4.67
CA LYS A 240 7.24 23.35 6.15
C LYS A 240 7.96 24.50 6.85
N GLU A 241 9.14 24.88 6.39
CA GLU A 241 9.99 25.86 7.09
C GLU A 241 9.76 27.28 6.60
N MET A 242 9.47 27.44 5.31
CA MET A 242 9.25 28.74 4.69
C MET A 242 7.95 29.37 5.19
N GLN A 243 8.09 30.50 5.87
CA GLN A 243 6.98 31.36 6.26
C GLN A 243 7.09 32.69 5.51
N SER A 244 6.05 33.02 4.77
CA SER A 244 5.91 34.29 4.07
C SER A 244 4.46 34.75 4.16
N ASP A 245 4.20 36.01 4.49
CA ASP A 245 2.83 36.52 4.58
C ASP A 245 2.18 36.75 3.21
N LEU A 246 3.00 36.84 2.15
CA LEU A 246 2.56 37.19 0.79
C LEU A 246 2.41 35.97 -0.13
N LEU A 247 3.23 34.92 0.07
CA LEU A 247 3.39 33.84 -0.90
C LEU A 247 3.06 32.47 -0.33
N ASN A 248 2.46 31.63 -1.17
CA ASN A 248 2.40 30.19 -1.00
C ASN A 248 3.29 29.54 -2.07
N ILE A 249 4.25 28.72 -1.65
CA ILE A 249 5.17 28.03 -2.55
C ILE A 249 4.94 26.53 -2.46
N TYR A 250 4.66 25.91 -3.61
CA TYR A 250 4.48 24.48 -3.74
C TYR A 250 5.68 23.88 -4.46
N ALA A 251 6.55 23.21 -3.70
CA ALA A 251 7.70 22.52 -4.24
C ALA A 251 7.39 21.07 -4.64
N PHE A 252 7.99 20.63 -5.74
CA PHE A 252 7.82 19.32 -6.35
C PHE A 252 9.16 18.76 -6.81
N SER A 253 9.39 17.47 -6.57
CA SER A 253 10.55 16.72 -7.05
C SER A 253 10.16 15.25 -7.31
N LEU A 254 10.99 14.54 -8.08
CA LEU A 254 10.81 13.11 -8.32
C LEU A 254 10.92 12.30 -7.02
N THR A 255 11.85 12.67 -6.14
CA THR A 255 11.98 12.04 -4.81
C THR A 255 10.73 12.26 -3.96
N TYR A 256 10.20 13.49 -3.91
CA TYR A 256 8.98 13.80 -3.16
C TYR A 256 7.78 12.99 -3.65
N THR A 257 7.65 12.85 -4.97
CA THR A 257 6.58 12.05 -5.59
C THR A 257 6.69 10.57 -5.22
N SER A 258 7.91 10.03 -5.23
CA SER A 258 8.17 8.63 -4.84
C SER A 258 7.80 8.38 -3.37
N ASP A 259 8.17 9.32 -2.48
CA ASP A 259 7.83 9.24 -1.06
C ASP A 259 6.29 9.29 -0.85
N GLU A 260 5.59 10.11 -1.63
CA GLU A 260 4.14 10.26 -1.58
C GLU A 260 3.40 8.99 -2.06
N ILE A 261 3.92 8.31 -3.08
CA ILE A 261 3.41 7.01 -3.54
C ILE A 261 3.57 5.96 -2.45
N VAL A 262 4.77 5.86 -1.84
CA VAL A 262 5.03 4.91 -0.75
C VAL A 262 4.13 5.19 0.45
N ARG A 263 3.99 6.46 0.83
CA ARG A 263 3.09 6.88 1.92
C ARG A 263 1.65 6.47 1.63
N THR A 264 1.17 6.69 0.41
CA THR A 264 -0.18 6.29 -0.01
C THR A 264 -0.36 4.78 0.07
N GLY A 265 0.61 4.00 -0.41
CA GLY A 265 0.60 2.54 -0.28
C GLY A 265 0.49 2.07 1.17
N LEU A 266 1.26 2.68 2.08
CA LEU A 266 1.21 2.38 3.52
C LEU A 266 -0.12 2.76 4.16
N THR A 267 -0.76 3.85 3.74
CA THR A 267 -2.09 4.24 4.26
C THR A 267 -3.21 3.31 3.81
N ILE A 268 -3.05 2.60 2.69
CA ILE A 268 -4.03 1.63 2.17
C ILE A 268 -3.93 0.28 2.90
N PHE A 269 -2.74 -0.08 3.36
CA PHE A 269 -2.46 -1.36 4.04
C PHE A 269 -3.45 -1.75 5.17
N PRO A 270 -3.81 -0.88 6.13
CA PRO A 270 -4.75 -1.24 7.19
C PRO A 270 -6.15 -1.60 6.67
N PHE A 271 -6.60 -1.02 5.56
CA PHE A 271 -7.90 -1.34 4.96
C PHE A 271 -7.94 -2.76 4.39
N LEU A 272 -6.82 -3.26 3.86
CA LEU A 272 -6.71 -4.65 3.40
C LEU A 272 -6.88 -5.62 4.58
N ALA A 273 -6.27 -5.34 5.73
CA ALA A 273 -6.40 -6.16 6.93
C ALA A 273 -7.85 -6.23 7.44
N VAL A 274 -8.57 -5.11 7.43
CA VAL A 274 -10.00 -5.07 7.77
C VAL A 274 -10.82 -5.89 6.77
N GLY A 275 -10.54 -5.77 5.47
CA GLY A 275 -11.20 -6.56 4.43
C GLY A 275 -11.05 -8.07 4.62
N PHE A 276 -9.83 -8.55 4.87
CA PHE A 276 -9.57 -9.98 5.15
C PHE A 276 -10.28 -10.46 6.42
N THR A 277 -10.35 -9.61 7.45
CA THR A 277 -11.01 -9.94 8.72
C THR A 277 -12.52 -10.15 8.51
N ILE A 278 -13.17 -9.21 7.81
CA ILE A 278 -14.62 -9.30 7.53
C ILE A 278 -14.94 -10.53 6.68
N MET A 279 -14.15 -10.81 5.63
CA MET A 279 -14.34 -11.99 4.78
C MET A 279 -14.16 -13.27 5.59
N SER A 280 -13.15 -13.35 6.45
CA SER A 280 -12.91 -14.51 7.31
C SER A 280 -14.05 -14.76 8.30
N ILE A 281 -14.55 -13.71 8.96
CA ILE A 281 -15.69 -13.80 9.88
C ILE A 281 -16.94 -14.28 9.15
N PHE A 282 -17.23 -13.72 7.98
CA PHE A 282 -18.39 -14.10 7.17
C PHE A 282 -18.32 -15.57 6.72
N SER A 283 -17.14 -16.04 6.29
CA SER A 283 -16.92 -17.44 5.93
C SER A 283 -17.13 -18.38 7.12
N VAL A 284 -16.55 -18.07 8.29
CA VAL A 284 -16.72 -18.87 9.51
C VAL A 284 -18.19 -18.91 9.92
N ALA A 285 -18.88 -17.76 9.91
CA ALA A 285 -20.30 -17.69 10.27
C ALA A 285 -21.19 -18.48 9.32
N THR A 286 -20.93 -18.42 8.01
CA THR A 286 -21.71 -19.14 6.98
C THR A 286 -21.54 -20.65 7.10
N VAL A 287 -20.30 -21.11 7.32
CA VAL A 287 -19.99 -22.53 7.54
C VAL A 287 -20.61 -23.02 8.84
N PHE A 288 -20.50 -22.24 9.92
CA PHE A 288 -21.09 -22.57 11.21
C PHE A 288 -22.62 -22.71 11.12
N TYR A 289 -23.30 -21.74 10.50
CA TYR A 289 -24.74 -21.80 10.28
C TYR A 289 -25.17 -23.00 9.43
N SER A 290 -24.42 -23.29 8.36
CA SER A 290 -24.69 -24.44 7.49
C SER A 290 -24.52 -25.77 8.22
N SER A 291 -23.48 -25.89 9.05
CA SER A 291 -23.23 -27.07 9.90
C SER A 291 -24.34 -27.29 10.91
N MET A 292 -24.82 -26.23 11.58
CA MET A 292 -25.96 -26.32 12.50
C MET A 292 -27.24 -26.79 11.78
N ARG A 293 -27.50 -26.28 10.57
CA ARG A 293 -28.69 -26.66 9.79
C ARG A 293 -28.67 -28.11 9.31
N MET A 294 -27.49 -28.66 9.01
CA MET A 294 -27.33 -30.05 8.60
C MET A 294 -27.32 -31.03 9.79
N GLY A 295 -27.52 -30.56 11.03
CA GLY A 295 -27.63 -31.41 12.23
C GLY A 295 -26.33 -32.12 12.63
N GLN A 296 -25.23 -31.86 11.93
CA GLN A 296 -23.90 -32.34 12.30
C GLN A 296 -23.32 -31.39 13.34
N HIS A 297 -23.70 -31.59 14.61
CA HIS A 297 -23.04 -30.95 15.74
C HIS A 297 -21.67 -31.61 16.00
N PRO A 298 -20.53 -30.96 15.75
CA PRO A 298 -19.24 -31.48 16.21
C PRO A 298 -19.16 -31.48 17.75
N LEU A 299 -19.97 -30.66 18.41
CA LEU A 299 -20.07 -30.57 19.87
C LEU A 299 -20.72 -31.83 20.49
N LEU A 300 -21.52 -32.58 19.73
CA LEU A 300 -22.12 -33.84 20.18
C LEU A 300 -21.12 -35.00 20.16
N HIS A 301 -20.09 -34.94 19.31
CA HIS A 301 -19.00 -35.92 19.35
C HIS A 301 -18.07 -35.72 20.56
N LEU A 302 -17.81 -34.48 20.97
CA LEU A 302 -17.07 -34.19 22.20
C LEU A 302 -17.89 -34.46 23.46
N GLN A 303 -19.20 -34.18 23.46
CA GLN A 303 -20.10 -34.60 24.55
C GLN A 303 -20.23 -36.13 24.63
N ASN A 304 -20.26 -36.84 23.50
CA ASN A 304 -20.25 -38.31 23.51
C ASN A 304 -18.92 -38.89 23.97
N LEU A 305 -17.76 -38.27 23.66
CA LEU A 305 -16.47 -38.71 24.21
C LEU A 305 -16.36 -38.43 25.72
N TYR A 306 -16.91 -37.31 26.21
CA TYR A 306 -17.02 -37.04 27.64
C TYR A 306 -18.01 -37.98 28.35
N ALA A 307 -19.13 -38.31 27.71
CA ALA A 307 -20.12 -39.26 28.22
C ALA A 307 -19.61 -40.71 28.19
N ILE A 308 -18.78 -41.09 27.21
CA ILE A 308 -18.07 -42.38 27.16
C ILE A 308 -17.01 -42.45 28.27
N SER A 309 -16.35 -41.32 28.59
CA SER A 309 -15.42 -41.27 29.73
C SER A 309 -16.13 -41.40 31.08
N MET A 310 -17.35 -40.89 31.23
CA MET A 310 -18.15 -41.07 32.45
C MET A 310 -18.80 -42.46 32.56
N SER A 311 -19.22 -43.09 31.45
CA SER A 311 -19.76 -44.46 31.49
C SER A 311 -18.69 -45.55 31.64
N TYR A 312 -17.41 -45.24 31.35
CA TYR A 312 -16.28 -46.10 31.72
C TYR A 312 -15.98 -46.06 33.23
N GLN A 313 -16.44 -45.04 33.95
CA GLN A 313 -16.23 -44.91 35.39
C GLN A 313 -17.31 -45.63 36.22
N GLU A 314 -18.46 -45.91 35.62
CA GLU A 314 -19.59 -46.63 36.24
C GLU A 314 -19.60 -48.15 35.93
N SER A 315 -18.65 -48.62 35.11
CA SER A 315 -18.45 -50.05 34.77
C SER A 315 -17.10 -50.58 35.26
N LYS A 316 -16.67 -50.19 36.46
CA LYS A 316 -15.72 -51.00 37.24
C LYS A 316 -16.49 -52.15 37.90
N PRO A 317 -16.42 -53.41 37.42
CA PRO A 317 -16.58 -54.53 38.34
C PRO A 317 -15.45 -54.46 39.35
N ASP A 318 -15.83 -54.48 40.62
CA ASP A 318 -14.92 -54.66 41.74
C ASP A 318 -13.96 -55.82 41.46
N LEU A 319 -12.68 -55.48 41.54
CA LEU A 319 -11.61 -56.43 41.61
C LEU A 319 -11.75 -57.16 42.96
N GLY A 320 -12.36 -58.36 42.98
CA GLY A 320 -12.34 -59.12 44.22
C GLY A 320 -13.21 -60.37 44.28
N LYS A 321 -12.75 -61.46 43.66
CA LYS A 321 -12.60 -62.76 44.34
C LYS A 321 -11.87 -63.75 43.42
N LYS A 322 -10.61 -64.01 43.76
CA LYS A 322 -9.86 -65.18 43.29
C LYS A 322 -10.53 -66.43 43.88
N CYS A 323 -11.03 -67.31 43.04
CA CYS A 323 -11.14 -68.72 43.38
C CYS A 323 -9.80 -69.36 43.03
N MET A 324 -9.03 -69.71 44.06
CA MET A 324 -7.74 -70.38 43.94
C MET A 324 -7.98 -71.89 43.96
N ASN A 325 -7.58 -72.59 42.91
CA ASN A 325 -7.41 -74.04 42.91
C ASN A 325 -5.90 -74.35 42.85
N PRO A 326 -5.38 -75.36 43.56
CA PRO A 326 -3.95 -75.49 43.89
C PRO A 326 -3.06 -76.07 42.78
N PHE A 327 -3.53 -76.18 41.54
CA PHE A 327 -2.68 -76.61 40.42
C PHE A 327 -3.05 -75.81 39.17
N GLY A 328 -2.24 -74.80 38.86
CA GLY A 328 -2.51 -73.82 37.81
C GLY A 328 -2.50 -74.43 36.41
N PHE A 329 -3.63 -74.34 35.70
CA PHE A 329 -3.73 -74.32 34.25
C PHE A 329 -5.05 -73.62 33.85
N TYR A 330 -5.00 -72.74 32.84
CA TYR A 330 -6.18 -72.09 32.25
C TYR A 330 -6.89 -73.05 31.30
N LYS A 331 -8.23 -73.14 31.39
CA LYS A 331 -9.06 -73.75 30.34
C LYS A 331 -10.39 -73.01 30.21
N ASN A 332 -10.76 -72.69 28.97
CA ASN A 332 -12.06 -72.14 28.59
C ASN A 332 -13.13 -73.24 28.69
N ALA A 333 -14.28 -72.94 29.29
CA ALA A 333 -15.48 -73.73 29.13
C ALA A 333 -16.74 -72.86 29.23
N ILE A 334 -17.69 -73.24 28.39
CA ILE A 334 -19.00 -72.68 28.08
C ILE A 334 -20.03 -73.26 29.07
N ASN A 335 -21.05 -72.44 29.38
CA ASN A 335 -22.34 -72.74 30.03
C ASN A 335 -22.40 -73.05 31.54
N ASP A 336 -23.22 -72.22 32.18
CA ASP A 336 -24.33 -72.48 33.12
C ASP A 336 -24.10 -73.51 34.25
N ASP A 337 -23.92 -72.99 35.47
CA ASP A 337 -24.81 -73.18 36.62
C ASP A 337 -24.05 -72.87 37.91
N CYS A 338 -24.49 -71.84 38.66
CA CYS A 338 -24.27 -71.76 40.11
C CYS A 338 -25.47 -71.06 40.75
N ILE A 339 -26.12 -71.82 41.64
CA ILE A 339 -27.43 -71.61 42.26
C ILE A 339 -27.41 -70.52 43.33
N ASP A 340 -28.53 -69.80 43.40
CA ASP A 340 -28.92 -68.79 44.39
C ASP A 340 -28.96 -69.34 45.83
N GLN A 341 -28.47 -68.55 46.80
CA GLN A 341 -28.83 -68.74 48.21
C GLN A 341 -29.21 -67.40 48.86
N LYS A 342 -30.48 -67.36 49.23
CA LYS A 342 -31.26 -66.25 49.80
C LYS A 342 -31.02 -66.05 51.30
N ASP A 343 -31.24 -64.78 51.68
CA ASP A 343 -31.85 -64.26 52.90
C ASP A 343 -31.16 -64.43 54.27
N GLY A 344 -31.01 -63.29 54.97
CA GLY A 344 -31.46 -63.18 56.37
C GLY A 344 -30.51 -62.54 57.38
N MET A 345 -31.11 -61.65 58.20
CA MET A 345 -30.68 -61.07 59.48
C MET A 345 -29.73 -59.86 59.41
N GLU A 346 -30.16 -58.62 59.60
CA GLU A 346 -30.87 -57.98 60.74
C GLU A 346 -29.89 -57.42 61.81
N SER A 347 -29.96 -56.09 61.95
CA SER A 347 -29.76 -55.26 63.15
C SER A 347 -28.37 -54.78 63.60
N ILE A 348 -28.44 -53.58 64.20
CA ILE A 348 -27.49 -52.87 65.08
C ILE A 348 -26.39 -52.12 64.32
N GLY A 349 -26.14 -50.82 64.49
CA GLY A 349 -26.57 -49.85 65.49
C GLY A 349 -25.50 -48.76 65.53
N ARG A 350 -25.94 -47.50 65.32
CA ARG A 350 -25.40 -46.21 65.76
C ARG A 350 -24.08 -46.23 66.56
N ILE A 351 -23.12 -45.36 66.21
CA ILE A 351 -22.57 -44.26 67.05
C ILE A 351 -21.42 -43.53 66.31
N GLU A 352 -21.64 -42.21 66.18
CA GLU A 352 -20.76 -41.03 66.31
C GLU A 352 -19.25 -41.01 66.00
N GLY A 353 -18.85 -39.85 65.45
CA GLY A 353 -17.61 -39.13 65.76
C GLY A 353 -16.41 -39.59 64.94
N GLY A 354 -15.72 -38.77 64.15
CA GLY A 354 -15.33 -37.37 64.36
C GLY A 354 -13.81 -37.29 64.20
N PHE A 355 -13.29 -36.10 63.88
CA PHE A 355 -11.87 -35.71 63.79
C PHE A 355 -11.12 -36.05 62.49
N GLU A 356 -10.75 -35.02 61.70
CA GLU A 356 -9.41 -34.35 61.67
C GLU A 356 -8.39 -35.21 60.90
N ALA A 357 -7.59 -34.73 59.94
CA ALA A 357 -7.21 -33.39 59.49
C ALA A 357 -6.77 -33.48 58.02
#